data_AF-L1KWP5-F1
#
_entry.id   AF-L1KWP5-F1
#
_cell.length_a   1.000
_cell.length_b   1.000
_cell.length_c   1.000
_cell.angle_alpha   90.00
_cell.angle_beta   90.00
_cell.angle_gamma   90.00
#
_symmetry.space_group_name_H-M   'P 1'
#
loop_
_entity.id
_entity.type
_entity.pdbx_description
1 polymer ?
#
loop_
_entity_poly.entity_id
_entity_poly.type
_entity_poly.pdbx_seq_one_letter_code
_entity_poly.pdbx_strand_id
1 'polypeptide(L)'
;MEQIRQLGAGIGWRPEIADAVERMAGPSGRVDWVEVVAENVCPGHVPESLRRLRERGVTVIPHGVSLGLGGADRPDEGRLKALAERVEALGAPLVTEHIAFVRAGGALTASPRLEAGHLLPVPRTRDALDVLCENVRIAQEALPVPLALENIAALINWPGEDMTEGQFLYDLVDRTGVRLLIDVANLHTNHVNRGEDPAKALDELPVEAIAYVHVAGGFERDGVWHDSHAHPVPQQVLDILADLASRVTPPGVLLERDENFPEPGELERELGAIRGVLEKAEVRGASASKPIGEPSREEPAEPAARQRLGLAQAALLSALVAGTPVPEGFDRVRLGVQARALAAKRADVVGKVAPELPEILGTSYRPAFLAYAQGNPMTDGYRRDALSFAEHVLLEQGLEDATAKRALREWWLERSGPAPLSKRPTARLARATRRVLLRR
;
A
#
# COMPACT_ATOMS: atom_id res chain seq x y z
N MET A 1 26.08 13.73 0.13
CA MET A 1 24.96 12.91 -0.35
C MET A 1 25.40 12.24 -1.64
N GLU A 2 25.48 10.91 -1.68
CA GLU A 2 25.73 10.18 -2.92
C GLU A 2 24.58 10.47 -3.90
N GLN A 3 24.91 10.90 -5.11
CA GLN A 3 23.94 11.31 -6.13
C GLN A 3 23.21 10.03 -6.58
N ILE A 4 21.89 9.99 -6.41
CA ILE A 4 21.09 8.84 -6.88
C ILE A 4 21.32 8.72 -8.38
N ARG A 5 21.72 7.52 -8.81
CA ARG A 5 21.94 7.21 -10.22
C ARG A 5 20.65 7.49 -10.99
N GLN A 6 20.74 8.16 -12.13
CA GLN A 6 19.62 8.28 -13.06
C GLN A 6 19.10 6.87 -13.38
N LEU A 7 17.88 6.57 -12.94
CA LEU A 7 17.18 5.30 -13.13
C LEU A 7 16.48 5.26 -14.49
N GLY A 8 15.94 6.39 -14.97
CA GLY A 8 15.17 6.45 -16.21
C GLY A 8 13.71 6.00 -16.02
N ALA A 9 13.13 5.35 -17.03
CA ALA A 9 11.73 4.90 -16.98
C ALA A 9 11.63 3.45 -16.51
N GLY A 10 10.84 3.23 -15.46
CA GLY A 10 10.61 1.92 -14.88
C GLY A 10 9.15 1.49 -14.96
N ILE A 11 8.88 0.25 -14.56
CA ILE A 11 7.53 -0.31 -14.48
C ILE A 11 7.40 -1.20 -13.25
N GLY A 12 6.22 -1.17 -12.62
CA GLY A 12 5.86 -2.11 -11.56
C GLY A 12 5.89 -3.55 -12.10
N TRP A 13 6.74 -4.39 -11.52
CA TRP A 13 6.78 -5.81 -11.81
C TRP A 13 5.65 -6.52 -11.05
N ARG A 14 4.87 -7.32 -11.78
CA ARG A 14 3.87 -8.24 -11.23
C ARG A 14 4.05 -9.59 -11.93
N PRO A 15 3.80 -10.73 -11.25
CA PRO A 15 3.91 -12.06 -11.87
C PRO A 15 3.17 -12.19 -13.21
N GLU A 16 2.01 -11.54 -13.32
CA GLU A 16 1.10 -11.55 -14.46
C GLU A 16 1.70 -10.92 -15.73
N ILE A 17 2.61 -9.94 -15.57
CA ILE A 17 3.26 -9.24 -16.68
C ILE A 17 4.77 -9.46 -16.74
N ALA A 18 5.30 -10.40 -15.93
CA ALA A 18 6.74 -10.65 -15.82
C ALA A 18 7.41 -10.87 -17.19
N ASP A 19 6.82 -11.70 -18.05
CA ASP A 19 7.38 -12.00 -19.38
C ASP A 19 7.38 -10.76 -20.30
N ALA A 20 6.37 -9.89 -20.20
CA ALA A 20 6.31 -8.65 -20.96
C ALA A 20 7.39 -7.67 -20.49
N VAL A 21 7.52 -7.49 -19.17
CA VAL A 21 8.54 -6.64 -18.55
C VAL A 21 9.94 -7.11 -18.94
N GLU A 22 10.19 -8.42 -18.92
CA GLU A 22 11.50 -8.98 -19.32
C GLU A 22 11.85 -8.69 -20.78
N ARG A 23 10.87 -8.75 -21.69
CA ARG A 23 11.08 -8.40 -23.11
C ARG A 23 11.34 -6.92 -23.30
N MET A 24 10.67 -6.06 -22.53
CA MET A 24 10.83 -4.61 -22.58
C MET A 24 12.08 -4.11 -21.86
N ALA A 25 12.71 -4.90 -21.01
CA ALA A 25 13.90 -4.51 -20.26
C ALA A 25 15.19 -4.61 -21.09
N GLY A 26 16.19 -3.77 -20.77
CA GLY A 26 17.56 -3.87 -21.31
C GLY A 26 17.96 -2.70 -22.23
N PRO A 27 19.17 -2.72 -22.82
CA PRO A 27 19.77 -1.54 -23.49
C PRO A 27 19.00 -0.98 -24.68
N SER A 28 18.22 -1.82 -25.36
CA SER A 28 17.33 -1.42 -26.48
C SER A 28 15.85 -1.42 -26.08
N GLY A 29 15.58 -1.62 -24.78
CA GLY A 29 14.25 -1.74 -24.20
C GLY A 29 13.62 -0.40 -23.83
N ARG A 30 12.36 -0.45 -23.39
CA ARG A 30 11.62 0.70 -22.85
C ARG A 30 11.65 0.76 -21.31
N VAL A 31 12.15 -0.28 -20.65
CA VAL A 31 12.21 -0.42 -19.20
C VAL A 31 13.67 -0.46 -18.75
N ASP A 32 14.06 0.52 -17.93
CA ASP A 32 15.42 0.66 -17.39
C ASP A 32 15.58 -0.02 -16.02
N TRP A 33 14.50 -0.08 -15.25
CA TRP A 33 14.45 -0.63 -13.89
C TRP A 33 13.03 -1.09 -13.55
N VAL A 34 12.88 -1.88 -12.49
CA VAL A 34 11.58 -2.37 -12.04
C VAL A 34 11.38 -2.19 -10.54
N GLU A 35 10.14 -2.02 -10.14
CA GLU A 35 9.73 -2.07 -8.74
C GLU A 35 8.96 -3.35 -8.46
N VAL A 36 9.08 -3.92 -7.26
CA VAL A 36 8.27 -5.06 -6.82
C VAL A 36 7.69 -4.81 -5.44
N VAL A 37 6.42 -5.20 -5.22
CA VAL A 37 5.83 -5.20 -3.88
C VAL A 37 6.61 -6.15 -2.98
N ALA A 38 7.24 -5.60 -1.95
CA ALA A 38 8.17 -6.32 -1.09
C ALA A 38 7.49 -7.54 -0.43
N GLU A 39 6.28 -7.37 0.07
CA GLU A 39 5.49 -8.42 0.73
C GLU A 39 5.22 -9.64 -0.16
N ASN A 40 5.23 -9.46 -1.48
CA ASN A 40 5.04 -10.53 -2.46
C ASN A 40 6.34 -11.29 -2.78
N VAL A 41 7.49 -10.84 -2.27
CA VAL A 41 8.78 -11.50 -2.45
C VAL A 41 9.11 -12.35 -1.23
N CYS A 42 9.45 -13.61 -1.50
CA CYS A 42 10.05 -14.51 -0.52
C CYS A 42 11.58 -14.47 -0.67
N PRO A 43 12.36 -14.06 0.36
CA PRO A 43 13.82 -14.01 0.27
C PRO A 43 14.45 -15.35 -0.15
N GLY A 44 13.93 -16.47 0.35
CA GLY A 44 14.40 -17.82 -0.01
C GLY A 44 13.95 -18.30 -1.39
N HIS A 45 13.03 -17.60 -2.05
CA HIS A 45 12.47 -17.99 -3.34
C HIS A 45 12.12 -16.78 -4.22
N VAL A 46 13.14 -15.97 -4.54
CA VAL A 46 12.98 -14.85 -5.48
C VAL A 46 12.47 -15.38 -6.84
N PRO A 47 11.41 -14.77 -7.41
CA PRO A 47 10.89 -15.12 -8.73
C PRO A 47 12.00 -15.17 -9.80
N GLU A 48 11.93 -16.17 -10.69
CA GLU A 48 12.98 -16.40 -11.68
C GLU A 48 13.15 -15.23 -12.66
N SER A 49 12.05 -14.57 -13.04
CA SER A 49 12.09 -13.37 -13.88
C SER A 49 12.86 -12.22 -13.22
N LEU A 50 12.68 -12.00 -11.91
CA LEU A 50 13.46 -11.00 -11.17
C LEU A 50 14.94 -11.38 -11.10
N ARG A 51 15.28 -12.67 -10.99
CA ARG A 51 16.68 -13.11 -11.08
C ARG A 51 17.29 -12.77 -12.44
N ARG A 52 16.60 -13.14 -13.52
CA ARG A 52 17.05 -12.85 -14.90
C ARG A 52 17.19 -11.35 -15.18
N LEU A 53 16.26 -10.53 -14.69
CA LEU A 53 16.37 -9.06 -14.79
C LEU A 53 17.63 -8.55 -14.09
N ARG A 54 17.89 -9.01 -12.86
CA ARG A 54 19.10 -8.62 -12.10
C ARG A 54 20.40 -9.09 -12.77
N GLU A 55 20.44 -10.31 -13.30
CA GLU A 55 21.58 -10.83 -14.06
C GLU A 55 21.90 -9.96 -15.29
N ARG A 56 20.89 -9.31 -15.86
CA ARG A 56 21.01 -8.36 -16.97
C ARG A 56 21.36 -6.93 -16.51
N GLY A 57 21.55 -6.70 -15.21
CA GLY A 57 21.88 -5.40 -14.63
C GLY A 57 20.68 -4.46 -14.42
N VAL A 58 19.45 -4.96 -14.57
CA VAL A 58 18.24 -4.19 -14.28
C VAL A 58 18.11 -4.01 -12.77
N THR A 59 17.93 -2.77 -12.32
CA THR A 59 17.74 -2.46 -10.90
C THR A 59 16.35 -2.90 -10.48
N VAL A 60 16.25 -3.57 -9.32
CA VAL A 60 14.99 -3.99 -8.70
C VAL A 60 14.83 -3.26 -7.38
N ILE A 61 13.77 -2.48 -7.23
CA ILE A 61 13.46 -1.73 -6.00
C ILE A 61 12.27 -2.40 -5.29
N PRO A 62 12.42 -2.86 -4.03
CA PRO A 62 11.30 -3.31 -3.23
C PRO A 62 10.51 -2.11 -2.70
N HIS A 63 9.19 -2.19 -2.87
CA HIS A 63 8.23 -1.24 -2.35
C HIS A 63 7.33 -1.91 -1.32
N GLY A 64 7.44 -1.48 -0.06
CA GLY A 64 6.69 -2.01 1.06
C GLY A 64 5.30 -1.39 1.17
N VAL A 65 4.32 -2.18 1.57
CA VAL A 65 2.92 -1.73 1.73
C VAL A 65 2.36 -1.93 3.14
N SER A 66 3.21 -2.32 4.11
CA SER A 66 2.72 -2.87 5.38
C SER A 66 3.43 -2.45 6.66
N LEU A 67 4.45 -1.57 6.65
CA LEU A 67 5.06 -1.10 7.90
C LEU A 67 4.13 -0.13 8.63
N GLY A 68 3.49 0.79 7.89
CA GLY A 68 2.57 1.78 8.45
C GLY A 68 3.29 2.77 9.37
N LEU A 69 4.37 3.37 8.87
CA LEU A 69 5.27 4.26 9.63
C LEU A 69 4.57 5.52 10.18
N GLY A 70 3.43 5.89 9.62
CA GLY A 70 2.57 6.96 10.12
C GLY A 70 1.72 6.60 11.34
N GLY A 71 1.76 5.34 11.81
CA GLY A 71 1.01 4.89 12.98
C GLY A 71 1.61 5.36 14.30
N ALA A 72 0.78 5.49 15.34
CA ALA A 72 1.22 5.89 16.67
C ALA A 72 2.06 4.81 17.39
N ASP A 73 1.93 3.54 17.02
CA ASP A 73 2.84 2.49 17.49
C ASP A 73 4.20 2.62 16.82
N ARG A 74 5.26 2.18 17.51
CA ARG A 74 6.58 2.04 16.88
C ARG A 74 6.54 0.95 15.78
N PRO A 75 7.37 1.05 14.73
CA PRO A 75 7.43 0.04 13.68
C PRO A 75 7.71 -1.34 14.26
N ASP A 76 7.04 -2.37 13.73
CA ASP A 76 7.23 -3.75 14.17
C ASP A 76 8.62 -4.26 13.76
N GLU A 77 9.43 -4.68 14.73
CA GLU A 77 10.80 -5.18 14.51
C GLU A 77 10.84 -6.39 13.56
N GLY A 78 9.84 -7.27 13.64
CA GLY A 78 9.72 -8.43 12.78
C GLY A 78 9.46 -8.06 11.32
N ARG A 79 8.57 -7.09 11.07
CA ARG A 79 8.30 -6.56 9.72
C ARG A 79 9.51 -5.82 9.16
N LEU A 80 10.20 -5.02 9.97
CA LEU A 80 11.44 -4.33 9.56
C LEU A 80 12.51 -5.35 9.15
N LYS A 81 12.75 -6.36 9.99
CA LYS A 81 13.70 -7.44 9.67
C LYS A 81 13.31 -8.16 8.37
N ALA A 82 12.03 -8.50 8.22
CA ALA A 82 11.56 -9.17 7.01
C ALA A 82 11.67 -8.28 5.76
N LEU A 83 11.57 -6.95 5.88
CA LEU A 83 11.81 -6.02 4.78
C LEU A 83 13.30 -5.95 4.45
N ALA A 84 14.18 -5.86 5.46
CA ALA A 84 15.62 -5.91 5.29
C ALA A 84 16.10 -7.18 4.56
N GLU A 85 15.58 -8.36 4.94
CA GLU A 85 15.90 -9.64 4.28
C GLU A 85 15.50 -9.64 2.80
N ARG A 86 14.40 -8.97 2.42
CA ARG A 86 13.96 -8.84 1.02
C ARG A 86 14.85 -7.88 0.24
N VAL A 87 15.22 -6.76 0.84
CA VAL A 87 16.17 -5.80 0.27
C VAL A 87 17.49 -6.50 -0.07
N GLU A 88 18.04 -7.26 0.87
CA GLU A 88 19.28 -8.03 0.67
C GLU A 88 19.12 -9.09 -0.42
N ALA A 89 18.04 -9.87 -0.39
CA ALA A 89 17.77 -10.90 -1.39
C ALA A 89 17.66 -10.34 -2.82
N LEU A 90 17.11 -9.14 -2.96
CA LEU A 90 16.98 -8.42 -4.23
C LEU A 90 18.25 -7.62 -4.58
N GLY A 91 19.20 -7.47 -3.66
CA GLY A 91 20.38 -6.61 -3.84
C GLY A 91 19.98 -5.18 -4.21
N ALA A 92 18.89 -4.69 -3.62
CA ALA A 92 18.29 -3.42 -3.98
C ALA A 92 19.12 -2.24 -3.43
N PRO A 93 19.26 -1.12 -4.16
CA PRO A 93 20.00 0.05 -3.69
C PRO A 93 19.18 0.99 -2.81
N LEU A 94 17.87 0.77 -2.74
CA LEU A 94 16.86 1.61 -2.11
C LEU A 94 15.68 0.73 -1.72
N VAL A 95 14.94 1.12 -0.69
CA VAL A 95 13.63 0.55 -0.36
C VAL A 95 12.63 1.66 -0.16
N THR A 96 11.37 1.43 -0.52
CA THR A 96 10.30 2.42 -0.35
C THR A 96 9.16 1.92 0.53
N GLU A 97 8.45 2.84 1.15
CA GLU A 97 7.21 2.64 1.92
C GLU A 97 6.38 3.93 1.84
N HIS A 98 5.21 3.96 2.45
CA HIS A 98 4.25 5.03 2.43
C HIS A 98 4.24 5.81 3.73
N ILE A 99 3.83 7.07 3.59
CA ILE A 99 3.44 7.95 4.68
C ILE A 99 1.98 7.64 5.04
N ALA A 100 1.79 6.49 5.67
CA ALA A 100 0.47 5.98 6.02
C ALA A 100 0.48 5.28 7.37
N PHE A 101 -0.69 5.21 8.01
CA PHE A 101 -0.93 4.25 9.07
C PHE A 101 -1.86 3.14 8.55
N VAL A 102 -1.68 1.92 9.04
CA VAL A 102 -2.51 0.76 8.62
C VAL A 102 -3.17 0.06 9.80
N ARG A 103 -2.72 0.37 11.02
CA ARG A 103 -3.17 -0.21 12.29
C ARG A 103 -3.25 0.89 13.35
N ALA A 104 -4.15 0.70 14.30
CA ALA A 104 -4.26 1.53 15.49
C ALA A 104 -4.88 0.73 16.65
N GLY A 105 -4.82 1.29 17.85
CA GLY A 105 -5.40 0.69 19.05
C GLY A 105 -4.36 0.08 19.99
N GLY A 106 -4.73 -0.97 20.73
CA GLY A 106 -3.82 -1.71 21.61
C GLY A 106 -3.47 -0.99 22.92
N ALA A 107 -2.31 -1.35 23.49
CA ALA A 107 -1.89 -0.91 24.82
C ALA A 107 -1.76 0.61 24.95
N LEU A 108 -1.30 1.29 23.89
CA LEU A 108 -1.12 2.75 23.87
C LEU A 108 -2.43 3.52 24.13
N THR A 109 -3.56 2.95 23.71
CA THR A 109 -4.88 3.60 23.76
C THR A 109 -5.88 2.86 24.65
N ALA A 110 -5.45 1.77 25.29
CA ALA A 110 -6.32 0.84 26.02
C ALA A 110 -7.56 0.40 25.21
N SER A 111 -7.38 0.14 23.91
CA SER A 111 -8.45 -0.27 22.99
C SER A 111 -8.07 -1.55 22.21
N PRO A 112 -9.02 -2.24 21.56
CA PRO A 112 -8.69 -3.36 20.68
C PRO A 112 -7.72 -2.96 19.57
N ARG A 113 -6.81 -3.86 19.18
CA ARG A 113 -5.99 -3.65 17.98
C ARG A 113 -6.84 -3.84 16.75
N LEU A 114 -6.78 -2.87 15.84
CA LEU A 114 -7.53 -2.86 14.59
C LEU A 114 -6.56 -2.73 13.41
N GLU A 115 -6.92 -3.34 12.29
CA GLU A 115 -6.18 -3.24 11.03
C GLU A 115 -7.13 -2.84 9.89
N ALA A 116 -6.72 -1.83 9.12
CA ALA A 116 -7.49 -1.35 7.98
C ALA A 116 -7.44 -2.30 6.77
N GLY A 117 -6.38 -3.11 6.67
CA GLY A 117 -6.05 -3.87 5.47
C GLY A 117 -5.56 -3.01 4.30
N HIS A 118 -5.48 -1.70 4.48
CA HIS A 118 -5.02 -0.76 3.47
C HIS A 118 -4.42 0.49 4.13
N LEU A 119 -3.76 1.31 3.33
CA LEU A 119 -3.13 2.56 3.73
C LEU A 119 -4.22 3.58 4.11
N LEU A 120 -4.01 4.27 5.22
CA LEU A 120 -4.83 5.39 5.65
C LEU A 120 -3.97 6.64 5.85
N PRO A 121 -4.51 7.82 5.51
CA PRO A 121 -3.74 9.07 5.55
C PRO A 121 -3.39 9.43 6.98
N VAL A 122 -2.22 10.01 7.19
CA VAL A 122 -1.83 10.58 8.49
C VAL A 122 -2.39 12.00 8.64
N PRO A 123 -2.72 12.45 9.87
CA PRO A 123 -3.05 13.85 10.09
C PRO A 123 -1.80 14.71 9.89
N ARG A 124 -1.84 15.73 9.03
CA ARG A 124 -0.73 16.69 8.87
C ARG A 124 -0.71 17.68 10.02
N THR A 125 -0.27 17.20 11.19
CA THR A 125 -0.14 17.94 12.45
C THR A 125 1.29 17.81 13.00
N ARG A 126 1.70 18.71 13.88
CA ARG A 126 3.02 18.63 14.55
C ARG A 126 3.20 17.31 15.32
N ASP A 127 2.21 16.90 16.11
CA ASP A 127 2.24 15.63 16.86
C ASP A 127 2.45 14.42 15.94
N ALA A 128 1.76 14.38 14.80
CA ALA A 128 1.89 13.29 13.84
C ALA A 128 3.24 13.29 13.13
N LEU A 129 3.74 14.47 12.78
CA LEU A 129 5.06 14.62 12.18
C LEU A 129 6.16 14.17 13.15
N ASP A 130 6.08 14.54 14.44
CA ASP A 130 7.04 14.11 15.47
C ASP A 130 7.10 12.58 15.58
N VAL A 131 5.93 11.94 15.65
CA VAL A 131 5.83 10.48 15.73
C VAL A 131 6.33 9.81 14.45
N LEU A 132 5.98 10.34 13.28
CA LEU A 132 6.45 9.84 12.00
C LEU A 132 7.98 9.96 11.91
N CYS A 133 8.56 11.10 12.25
CA CYS A 133 10.01 11.30 12.26
C CYS A 133 10.73 10.28 13.16
N GLU A 134 10.21 10.01 14.36
CA GLU A 134 10.76 8.95 15.23
C GLU A 134 10.67 7.57 14.57
N ASN A 135 9.51 7.21 14.02
CA ASN A 135 9.29 5.92 13.37
C ASN A 135 10.18 5.75 12.13
N VAL A 136 10.40 6.81 11.36
CA VAL A 136 11.27 6.83 10.18
C VAL A 136 12.72 6.61 10.57
N ARG A 137 13.21 7.24 11.65
CA ARG A 137 14.57 7.00 12.16
C ARG A 137 14.76 5.55 12.60
N ILE A 138 13.79 4.96 13.31
CA ILE A 138 13.81 3.53 13.68
C ILE A 138 13.89 2.65 12.42
N ALA A 139 13.13 2.97 11.38
CA ALA A 139 13.16 2.21 10.13
C ALA A 139 14.50 2.37 9.39
N GLN A 140 15.03 3.60 9.29
CA GLN A 140 16.34 3.87 8.67
C GLN A 140 17.49 3.15 9.39
N GLU A 141 17.45 3.05 10.72
CA GLU A 141 18.44 2.30 11.51
C GLU A 141 18.35 0.79 11.28
N ALA A 142 17.16 0.25 11.05
CA ALA A 142 16.93 -1.18 10.85
C ALA A 142 17.16 -1.66 9.41
N LEU A 143 17.06 -0.77 8.43
CA LEU A 143 17.14 -1.11 7.01
C LEU A 143 18.58 -0.99 6.48
N PRO A 144 19.05 -1.94 5.65
CA PRO A 144 20.45 -1.97 5.20
C PRO A 144 20.75 -0.97 4.07
N VAL A 145 19.74 -0.25 3.58
CA VAL A 145 19.82 0.68 2.46
C VAL A 145 18.95 1.92 2.75
N PRO A 146 19.13 3.04 2.02
CA PRO A 146 18.28 4.21 2.18
C PRO A 146 16.80 3.89 2.02
N LEU A 147 15.97 4.60 2.79
CA LEU A 147 14.50 4.55 2.73
C LEU A 147 13.98 5.76 1.96
N ALA A 148 13.02 5.55 1.05
CA ALA A 148 12.18 6.61 0.49
C ALA A 148 10.72 6.45 0.93
N LEU A 149 10.02 7.56 1.14
CA LEU A 149 8.63 7.56 1.59
C LEU A 149 7.69 8.18 0.57
N GLU A 150 6.55 7.53 0.38
CA GLU A 150 5.54 7.87 -0.60
C GLU A 150 4.35 8.64 -0.02
N ASN A 151 3.94 9.71 -0.71
CA ASN A 151 2.68 10.39 -0.42
C ASN A 151 1.50 9.57 -0.96
N ILE A 152 0.41 9.49 -0.21
CA ILE A 152 -0.74 8.66 -0.58
C ILE A 152 -1.94 9.50 -1.04
N ALA A 153 -2.79 8.90 -1.88
CA ALA A 153 -4.13 9.41 -2.10
C ALA A 153 -4.97 9.33 -0.82
N ALA A 154 -5.74 10.38 -0.56
CA ALA A 154 -6.62 10.47 0.60
C ALA A 154 -8.04 10.86 0.19
N LEU A 155 -9.02 10.08 0.63
CA LEU A 155 -10.45 10.40 0.45
C LEU A 155 -11.01 11.28 1.59
N ILE A 156 -10.38 11.21 2.75
CA ILE A 156 -10.82 11.85 4.00
C ILE A 156 -9.83 12.91 4.44
N ASN A 157 -10.33 14.02 4.98
CA ASN A 157 -9.52 15.06 5.59
C ASN A 157 -9.48 14.85 7.10
N TRP A 158 -8.30 14.98 7.68
CA TRP A 158 -8.18 15.02 9.13
C TRP A 158 -8.65 16.38 9.65
N PRO A 159 -9.44 16.43 10.75
CA PRO A 159 -9.72 17.69 11.41
C PRO A 159 -8.45 18.21 12.08
N GLY A 160 -8.20 19.52 11.96
CA GLY A 160 -7.08 20.18 12.63
C GLY A 160 -5.72 20.06 11.91
N GLU A 161 -5.69 19.71 10.62
CA GLU A 161 -4.46 19.82 9.82
C GLU A 161 -3.93 21.25 9.82
N ASP A 162 -2.63 21.40 10.07
CA ASP A 162 -1.96 22.69 10.28
C ASP A 162 -0.74 22.90 9.36
N MET A 163 -0.57 21.99 8.40
CA MET A 163 0.43 21.99 7.34
C MET A 163 -0.21 21.59 6.00
N THR A 164 0.32 22.13 4.90
CA THR A 164 0.06 21.61 3.55
C THR A 164 0.80 20.28 3.32
N GLU A 165 0.51 19.57 2.22
CA GLU A 165 1.25 18.35 1.84
C GLU A 165 2.73 18.64 1.64
N GLY A 166 3.07 19.68 0.86
CA GLY A 166 4.45 20.06 0.61
C GLY A 166 5.21 20.45 1.88
N GLN A 167 4.59 21.22 2.79
CA GLN A 167 5.20 21.55 4.09
C GLN A 167 5.46 20.30 4.95
N PHE A 168 4.49 19.39 5.03
CA PHE A 168 4.64 18.17 5.80
C PHE A 168 5.77 17.28 5.27
N LEU A 169 5.88 17.16 3.94
CA LEU A 169 6.94 16.41 3.28
C LEU A 169 8.31 17.10 3.41
N TYR A 170 8.36 18.44 3.30
CA TYR A 170 9.57 19.21 3.54
C TYR A 170 10.10 19.00 4.96
N ASP A 171 9.25 19.22 5.97
CA ASP A 171 9.68 19.10 7.37
C ASP A 171 10.09 17.66 7.72
N LEU A 172 9.43 16.66 7.13
CA LEU A 172 9.81 15.25 7.30
C LEU A 172 11.23 14.99 6.76
N VAL A 173 11.52 15.45 5.55
CA VAL A 173 12.85 15.31 4.93
C VAL A 173 13.89 16.08 5.73
N ASP A 174 13.62 17.33 6.10
CA ASP A 174 14.55 18.19 6.84
C ASP A 174 14.96 17.56 8.17
N ARG A 175 14.00 16.92 8.87
CA ARG A 175 14.23 16.32 10.19
C ARG A 175 14.86 14.94 10.16
N THR A 176 14.70 14.18 9.07
CA THR A 176 15.10 12.75 9.02
C THR A 176 16.13 12.42 7.94
N GLY A 177 16.32 13.29 6.95
CA GLY A 177 17.11 13.00 5.76
C GLY A 177 16.55 11.85 4.91
N VAL A 178 15.30 11.43 5.15
CA VAL A 178 14.64 10.40 4.34
C VAL A 178 14.46 10.88 2.90
N ARG A 179 14.43 9.94 1.95
CA ARG A 179 14.13 10.26 0.56
C ARG A 179 12.63 10.29 0.33
N LEU A 180 12.20 10.87 -0.78
CA LEU A 180 10.79 10.88 -1.18
C LEU A 180 10.56 10.05 -2.44
N LEU A 181 9.53 9.23 -2.42
CA LEU A 181 8.87 8.72 -3.61
C LEU A 181 7.66 9.63 -3.84
N ILE A 182 7.66 10.41 -4.92
CA ILE A 182 6.50 11.28 -5.19
C ILE A 182 5.58 10.59 -6.17
N ASP A 183 4.36 10.31 -5.75
CA ASP A 183 3.32 9.85 -6.65
C ASP A 183 2.47 11.03 -7.12
N VAL A 184 2.61 11.35 -8.41
CA VAL A 184 1.85 12.45 -9.04
C VAL A 184 0.40 12.06 -9.36
N ALA A 185 0.08 10.76 -9.44
CA ALA A 185 -1.30 10.29 -9.50
C ALA A 185 -2.01 10.49 -8.16
N ASN A 186 -1.29 10.30 -7.05
CA ASN A 186 -1.79 10.67 -5.72
C ASN A 186 -2.01 12.18 -5.58
N LEU A 187 -1.12 13.04 -6.11
CA LEU A 187 -1.35 14.48 -6.16
C LEU A 187 -2.61 14.84 -6.97
N HIS A 188 -2.83 14.20 -8.12
CA HIS A 188 -4.05 14.39 -8.90
C HIS A 188 -5.30 13.95 -8.12
N THR A 189 -5.23 12.79 -7.48
CA THR A 189 -6.32 12.25 -6.67
C THR A 189 -6.66 13.19 -5.51
N ASN A 190 -5.67 13.73 -4.82
CA ASN A 190 -5.84 14.69 -3.74
C ASN A 190 -6.40 16.03 -4.26
N HIS A 191 -6.04 16.45 -5.46
CA HIS A 191 -6.66 17.61 -6.10
C HIS A 191 -8.17 17.41 -6.33
N VAL A 192 -8.57 16.32 -6.98
CA VAL A 192 -9.98 16.07 -7.29
C VAL A 192 -10.78 15.81 -6.01
N ASN A 193 -10.26 14.97 -5.12
CA ASN A 193 -11.00 14.56 -3.93
C ASN A 193 -10.99 15.60 -2.83
N ARG A 194 -9.92 16.38 -2.64
CA ARG A 194 -9.75 17.25 -1.47
C ARG A 194 -9.62 18.73 -1.83
N GLY A 195 -9.55 19.08 -3.12
CA GLY A 195 -9.36 20.46 -3.57
C GLY A 195 -7.95 20.98 -3.32
N GLU A 196 -6.97 20.09 -3.11
CA GLU A 196 -5.57 20.48 -2.95
C GLU A 196 -4.99 20.95 -4.29
N ASP A 197 -4.03 21.87 -4.27
CA ASP A 197 -3.39 22.38 -5.47
C ASP A 197 -2.06 21.63 -5.71
N PRO A 198 -1.95 20.78 -6.76
CA PRO A 198 -0.73 20.07 -7.07
C PRO A 198 0.46 21.00 -7.30
N ALA A 199 0.26 22.14 -7.97
CA ALA A 199 1.35 23.07 -8.24
C ALA A 199 1.91 23.66 -6.94
N LYS A 200 1.04 24.00 -5.99
CA LYS A 200 1.45 24.44 -4.66
C LYS A 200 2.21 23.36 -3.89
N ALA A 201 1.74 22.11 -3.92
CA ALA A 201 2.45 21.01 -3.28
C ALA A 201 3.86 20.85 -3.88
N LEU A 202 3.97 20.87 -5.21
CA LEU A 202 5.24 20.77 -5.92
C LEU A 202 6.20 21.95 -5.65
N ASP A 203 5.68 23.16 -5.47
CA ASP A 203 6.48 24.35 -5.13
C ASP A 203 7.09 24.28 -3.71
N GLU A 204 6.44 23.56 -2.80
CA GLU A 204 6.87 23.40 -1.40
C GLU A 204 7.72 22.14 -1.17
N LEU A 205 7.83 21.24 -2.17
CA LEU A 205 8.58 19.99 -2.06
C LEU A 205 10.11 20.19 -1.99
N PRO A 206 10.82 19.38 -1.18
CA PRO A 206 12.28 19.27 -1.25
C PRO A 206 12.69 18.40 -2.45
N VAL A 207 12.67 18.97 -3.66
CA VAL A 207 12.86 18.23 -4.92
C VAL A 207 14.19 17.47 -5.02
N GLU A 208 15.22 17.91 -4.32
CA GLU A 208 16.53 17.24 -4.20
C GLU A 208 16.50 15.94 -3.38
N ALA A 209 15.44 15.72 -2.59
CA ALA A 209 15.23 14.50 -1.80
C ALA A 209 14.48 13.42 -2.57
N ILE A 210 13.93 13.73 -3.76
CA ILE A 210 13.19 12.77 -4.59
C ILE A 210 14.12 11.64 -5.02
N ALA A 211 13.74 10.40 -4.68
CA ALA A 211 14.40 9.18 -5.13
C ALA A 211 13.88 8.75 -6.51
N TYR A 212 12.57 8.74 -6.70
CA TYR A 212 11.90 8.54 -7.98
C TYR A 212 10.42 8.94 -7.87
N VAL A 213 9.69 8.84 -8.98
CA VAL A 213 8.30 9.29 -9.11
C VAL A 213 7.41 8.13 -9.55
N HIS A 214 6.22 8.03 -8.98
CA HIS A 214 5.16 7.15 -9.47
C HIS A 214 4.22 7.89 -10.41
N VAL A 215 3.80 7.20 -11.46
CA VAL A 215 2.64 7.55 -12.28
C VAL A 215 1.73 6.36 -12.40
N ALA A 216 0.47 6.56 -12.04
CA ALA A 216 -0.58 5.58 -12.19
C ALA A 216 -1.77 6.18 -12.95
N GLY A 217 -2.69 5.32 -13.35
CA GLY A 217 -3.98 5.76 -13.86
C GLY A 217 -5.05 5.82 -12.78
N GLY A 218 -6.24 6.20 -13.20
CA GLY A 218 -7.39 6.30 -12.31
C GLY A 218 -8.64 6.61 -13.10
N PHE A 219 -9.76 6.66 -12.41
CA PHE A 219 -11.04 7.04 -13.01
C PHE A 219 -11.90 7.79 -12.01
N GLU A 220 -12.73 8.69 -12.52
CA GLU A 220 -13.74 9.36 -11.71
C GLU A 220 -15.05 8.56 -11.73
N ARG A 221 -15.67 8.41 -10.56
CA ARG A 221 -17.00 7.85 -10.41
C ARG A 221 -17.74 8.60 -9.32
N ASP A 222 -18.96 9.03 -9.62
CA ASP A 222 -19.86 9.70 -8.66
C ASP A 222 -19.20 10.92 -7.98
N GLY A 223 -18.36 11.67 -8.70
CA GLY A 223 -17.63 12.84 -8.20
C GLY A 223 -16.44 12.53 -7.30
N VAL A 224 -16.02 11.26 -7.24
CA VAL A 224 -14.84 10.80 -6.50
C VAL A 224 -13.84 10.21 -7.48
N TRP A 225 -12.60 10.69 -7.41
CA TRP A 225 -11.49 10.07 -8.12
C TRP A 225 -11.04 8.81 -7.40
N HIS A 226 -11.04 7.71 -8.13
CA HIS A 226 -10.48 6.44 -7.72
C HIS A 226 -9.11 6.29 -8.36
N ASP A 227 -8.09 6.45 -7.53
CA ASP A 227 -6.74 6.06 -7.89
C ASP A 227 -6.72 4.55 -8.14
N SER A 228 -6.52 4.18 -9.39
CA SER A 228 -6.73 2.82 -9.85
C SER A 228 -5.63 2.45 -10.81
N HIS A 229 -4.73 1.60 -10.32
CA HIS A 229 -3.59 1.10 -11.07
C HIS A 229 -4.02 0.04 -12.12
N ALA A 230 -5.27 0.08 -12.56
CA ALA A 230 -5.91 -0.78 -13.55
C ALA A 230 -6.32 -0.02 -14.84
N HIS A 231 -6.11 1.30 -14.87
CA HIS A 231 -6.54 2.19 -15.94
C HIS A 231 -5.35 2.94 -16.57
N PRO A 232 -5.41 3.32 -17.86
CA PRO A 232 -4.33 4.08 -18.50
C PRO A 232 -4.04 5.40 -17.77
N VAL A 233 -2.78 5.85 -17.82
CA VAL A 233 -2.36 7.13 -17.24
C VAL A 233 -3.08 8.29 -17.96
N PRO A 234 -3.89 9.10 -17.26
CA PRO A 234 -4.61 10.21 -17.87
C PRO A 234 -3.67 11.40 -18.13
N GLN A 235 -4.06 12.27 -19.06
CA GLN A 235 -3.25 13.45 -19.42
C GLN A 235 -2.99 14.37 -18.23
N GLN A 236 -3.94 14.50 -17.31
CA GLN A 236 -3.83 15.32 -16.11
C GLN A 236 -2.68 14.87 -15.20
N VAL A 237 -2.42 13.56 -15.11
CA VAL A 237 -1.29 13.03 -14.34
C VAL A 237 0.03 13.31 -15.07
N LEU A 238 0.05 13.17 -16.40
CA LEU A 238 1.22 13.53 -17.21
C LEU A 238 1.53 15.04 -17.15
N ASP A 239 0.52 15.89 -17.01
CA ASP A 239 0.69 17.35 -16.86
C ASP A 239 1.32 17.69 -15.51
N ILE A 240 0.93 17.02 -14.42
CA ILE A 240 1.58 17.16 -13.10
C ILE A 240 3.02 16.63 -13.15
N LEU A 241 3.27 15.51 -13.84
CA LEU A 241 4.62 15.02 -14.07
C LEU A 241 5.47 16.06 -14.84
N ALA A 242 4.91 16.68 -15.87
CA ALA A 242 5.60 17.73 -16.64
C ALA A 242 5.91 18.95 -15.77
N ASP A 243 5.00 19.33 -14.88
CA ASP A 243 5.18 20.43 -13.95
C ASP A 243 6.31 20.11 -12.94
N LEU A 244 6.33 18.91 -12.36
CA LEU A 244 7.44 18.45 -11.51
C LEU A 244 8.77 18.42 -12.30
N ALA A 245 8.76 17.88 -13.52
CA ALA A 245 9.93 17.78 -14.37
C ALA A 245 10.49 19.16 -14.79
N SER A 246 9.65 20.19 -14.78
CA SER A 246 10.09 21.57 -15.02
C SER A 246 10.87 22.17 -13.85
N ARG A 247 10.71 21.63 -12.63
CA ARG A 247 11.42 22.07 -11.40
C ARG A 247 12.70 21.27 -11.15
N VAL A 248 12.69 19.98 -11.44
CA VAL A 248 13.83 19.07 -11.26
C VAL A 248 13.79 17.99 -12.34
N THR A 249 14.94 17.50 -12.79
CA THR A 249 14.97 16.23 -13.53
C THR A 249 14.83 15.08 -12.52
N PRO A 250 13.67 14.40 -12.43
CA PRO A 250 13.51 13.31 -11.47
C PRO A 250 14.52 12.19 -11.78
N PRO A 251 15.09 11.50 -10.77
CA PRO A 251 16.05 10.44 -11.03
C PRO A 251 15.43 9.27 -11.81
N GLY A 252 14.14 8.99 -11.61
CA GLY A 252 13.38 8.03 -12.40
C GLY A 252 11.87 8.23 -12.27
N VAL A 253 11.13 7.66 -13.21
CA VAL A 253 9.65 7.64 -13.19
C VAL A 253 9.19 6.21 -13.45
N LEU A 254 8.34 5.68 -12.57
CA LEU A 254 7.79 4.34 -12.65
C LEU A 254 6.33 4.39 -13.09
N LEU A 255 5.98 3.62 -14.13
CA LEU A 255 4.59 3.30 -14.42
C LEU A 255 4.08 2.24 -13.45
N GLU A 256 3.06 2.58 -12.67
CA GLU A 256 2.38 1.65 -11.78
C GLU A 256 1.13 1.05 -12.43
N ARG A 257 1.11 -0.29 -12.54
CA ARG A 257 0.04 -1.10 -13.11
C ARG A 257 -0.08 -2.37 -12.28
N ASP A 258 -1.18 -2.53 -11.55
CA ASP A 258 -1.34 -3.61 -10.56
C ASP A 258 -2.43 -4.60 -10.88
N GLU A 259 -3.40 -4.18 -11.68
CA GLU A 259 -4.56 -4.99 -12.07
C GLU A 259 -4.93 -4.67 -13.52
N ASN A 260 -5.83 -5.47 -14.11
CA ASN A 260 -6.34 -5.28 -15.48
C ASN A 260 -5.22 -5.01 -16.51
N PHE A 261 -4.19 -5.86 -16.49
CA PHE A 261 -3.00 -5.69 -17.33
C PHE A 261 -3.37 -5.68 -18.82
N PRO A 262 -3.09 -4.59 -19.55
CA PRO A 262 -3.37 -4.52 -20.98
C PRO A 262 -2.32 -5.31 -21.77
N GLU A 263 -2.52 -5.40 -23.08
CA GLU A 263 -1.53 -5.98 -23.98
C GLU A 263 -0.19 -5.21 -23.89
N PRO A 264 0.98 -5.88 -24.04
CA PRO A 264 2.29 -5.26 -23.83
C PRO A 264 2.53 -3.98 -24.63
N GLY A 265 2.00 -3.90 -25.85
CA GLY A 265 2.15 -2.70 -26.69
C GLY A 265 1.45 -1.45 -26.13
N GLU A 266 0.47 -1.60 -25.24
CA GLU A 266 -0.13 -0.48 -24.51
C GLU A 266 0.79 0.04 -23.41
N LEU A 267 1.37 -0.86 -22.62
CA LEU A 267 2.37 -0.51 -21.61
C LEU A 267 3.57 0.20 -22.24
N GLU A 268 4.02 -0.25 -23.42
CA GLU A 268 5.08 0.43 -24.17
C GLU A 268 4.71 1.86 -24.60
N ARG A 269 3.43 2.11 -24.95
CA ARG A 269 2.96 3.45 -25.30
C ARG A 269 2.89 4.35 -24.07
N GLU A 270 2.42 3.84 -22.94
CA GLU A 270 2.39 4.58 -21.67
C GLU A 270 3.81 4.95 -21.21
N LEU A 271 4.74 3.99 -21.24
CA LEU A 271 6.16 4.23 -20.99
C LEU A 271 6.76 5.25 -21.97
N GLY A 272 6.36 5.19 -23.24
CA GLY A 272 6.75 6.17 -24.26
C GLY A 272 6.22 7.58 -23.97
N ALA A 273 4.99 7.70 -23.49
CA ALA A 273 4.40 8.99 -23.10
C ALA A 273 5.15 9.60 -21.92
N ILE A 274 5.48 8.80 -20.89
CA ILE A 274 6.28 9.21 -19.73
C ILE A 274 7.65 9.73 -20.18
N ARG A 275 8.37 8.96 -21.00
CA ARG A 275 9.67 9.39 -21.55
C ARG A 275 9.53 10.68 -22.35
N GLY A 276 8.49 10.80 -23.16
CA GLY A 276 8.22 12.00 -23.95
C GLY A 276 7.95 13.24 -23.10
N VAL A 277 7.40 13.11 -21.89
CA VAL A 277 7.28 14.21 -20.92
C VAL A 277 8.66 14.62 -20.41
N LEU A 278 9.48 13.64 -19.97
CA LEU A 278 10.81 13.89 -19.43
C LEU A 278 11.78 14.51 -20.46
N GLU A 279 11.72 14.07 -21.72
CA GLU A 279 12.56 14.58 -22.81
C GLU A 279 12.22 16.03 -23.20
N LYS A 280 10.95 16.44 -23.03
CA LYS A 280 10.47 17.80 -23.35
C LYS A 280 10.63 18.78 -22.21
N ALA A 281 10.85 18.30 -20.99
CA ALA A 281 10.94 19.14 -19.82
C ALA A 281 12.25 19.94 -19.84
N GLU A 282 12.17 21.24 -20.12
CA GLU A 282 13.25 22.17 -19.86
C GLU A 282 13.20 22.54 -18.37
N VAL A 283 14.24 22.15 -17.62
CA VAL A 283 14.34 22.52 -16.20
C VAL A 283 14.48 24.03 -16.11
N ARG A 284 13.40 24.68 -15.66
CA ARG A 284 13.39 26.08 -15.29
C ARG A 284 14.13 26.12 -13.97
N GLY A 285 15.36 26.65 -13.99
CA GLY A 285 16.30 26.58 -12.86
C GLY A 285 15.59 26.69 -11.51
N ALA A 286 15.88 25.74 -10.61
CA ALA A 286 15.12 25.51 -9.40
C ALA A 286 14.72 26.82 -8.72
N SER A 287 13.42 27.02 -8.50
CA SER A 287 12.99 27.95 -7.45
C SER A 287 13.73 27.52 -6.19
N ALA A 288 14.41 28.46 -5.53
CA ALA A 288 15.27 28.15 -4.39
C ALA A 288 14.44 27.46 -3.31
N SER A 289 14.43 26.11 -3.30
CA SER A 289 13.97 25.36 -2.15
C SER A 289 14.85 25.80 -0.98
N LYS A 290 14.21 25.99 0.18
CA LYS A 290 14.95 26.29 1.39
C LYS A 290 15.97 25.14 1.57
N PRO A 291 17.26 25.43 1.77
CA PRO A 291 18.26 24.37 1.84
C PRO A 291 17.88 23.40 2.95
N ILE A 292 17.81 22.10 2.62
CA ILE A 292 17.69 21.05 3.64
C ILE A 292 18.87 21.20 4.61
N GLY A 293 18.58 21.38 5.89
CA GLY A 293 19.59 21.45 6.93
C GLY A 293 20.29 20.11 7.14
N GLU A 294 21.39 20.08 7.89
CA GLU A 294 21.86 18.80 8.43
C GLU A 294 20.78 18.26 9.38
N PRO A 295 20.40 16.96 9.27
CA PRO A 295 19.37 16.39 10.14
C PRO A 295 19.75 16.61 11.60
N SER A 296 18.96 17.40 12.33
CA SER A 296 19.20 17.60 13.76
C SER A 296 18.87 16.32 14.52
N ARG A 297 19.73 15.95 15.48
CA ARG A 297 19.39 14.94 16.49
C ARG A 297 18.29 15.48 17.39
N GLU A 298 17.04 15.26 16.99
CA GLU A 298 15.89 15.59 17.81
C GLU A 298 15.65 14.55 18.89
N GLU A 299 15.07 14.99 20.01
CA GLU A 299 14.58 14.10 21.04
C GLU A 299 13.40 13.25 20.50
N PRO A 300 13.17 12.05 21.07
CA PRO A 300 12.01 11.23 20.74
C PRO A 300 10.70 12.02 20.85
N ALA A 301 9.67 11.62 20.10
CA ALA A 301 8.37 12.28 20.20
C ALA A 301 7.87 12.25 21.65
N GLU A 302 7.30 13.36 22.12
CA GLU A 302 6.77 13.43 23.48
C GLU A 302 5.75 12.27 23.69
N PRO A 303 5.84 11.51 24.79
CA PRO A 303 4.89 10.42 25.04
C PRO A 303 3.42 10.85 24.95
N ALA A 304 3.13 12.11 25.31
CA ALA A 304 1.81 12.70 25.20
C ALA A 304 1.38 12.91 23.72
N ALA A 305 2.27 13.35 22.83
CA ALA A 305 1.99 13.49 21.40
C ALA A 305 1.65 12.13 20.76
N ARG A 306 2.44 11.10 21.07
CA ARG A 306 2.19 9.72 20.61
C ARG A 306 0.85 9.18 21.11
N GLN A 307 0.50 9.43 22.38
CA GLN A 307 -0.78 9.02 22.93
C GLN A 307 -1.96 9.75 22.26
N ARG A 308 -1.87 11.07 22.03
CA ARG A 308 -2.90 11.86 21.34
C ARG A 308 -3.12 11.36 19.91
N LEU A 309 -2.04 11.17 19.15
CA LEU A 309 -2.11 10.59 17.81
C LEU A 309 -2.75 9.20 17.81
N GLY A 310 -2.33 8.34 18.74
CA GLY A 310 -2.86 6.98 18.88
C GLY A 310 -4.35 6.95 19.13
N LEU A 311 -4.86 7.82 20.03
CA LEU A 311 -6.29 7.94 20.30
C LEU A 311 -7.06 8.41 19.06
N ALA A 312 -6.54 9.40 18.33
CA ALA A 312 -7.19 9.91 17.12
C ALA A 312 -7.25 8.85 16.01
N GLN A 313 -6.15 8.14 15.76
CA GLN A 313 -6.07 7.03 14.80
C GLN A 313 -6.97 5.87 15.19
N ALA A 314 -7.01 5.49 16.47
CA ALA A 314 -7.88 4.42 16.96
C ALA A 314 -9.36 4.77 16.80
N ALA A 315 -9.74 6.02 17.09
CA ALA A 315 -11.12 6.50 16.91
C ALA A 315 -11.54 6.49 15.43
N LEU A 316 -10.69 7.01 14.54
CA LEU A 316 -10.95 6.99 13.09
C LEU A 316 -11.06 5.55 12.57
N LEU A 317 -10.08 4.70 12.90
CA LEU A 317 -10.06 3.33 12.42
C LEU A 317 -11.25 2.52 12.93
N SER A 318 -11.63 2.69 14.20
CA SER A 318 -12.83 2.06 14.76
C SER A 318 -14.10 2.45 13.99
N ALA A 319 -14.23 3.71 13.58
CA ALA A 319 -15.38 4.14 12.80
C ALA A 319 -15.38 3.55 11.39
N LEU A 320 -14.21 3.36 10.79
CA LEU A 320 -14.04 2.79 9.45
C LEU A 320 -14.29 1.28 9.39
N VAL A 321 -13.85 0.52 10.39
CA VAL A 321 -13.82 -0.96 10.32
C VAL A 321 -14.62 -1.69 11.39
N ALA A 322 -15.10 -1.01 12.42
CA ALA A 322 -15.84 -1.61 13.54
C ALA A 322 -17.23 -0.97 13.76
N GLY A 323 -17.66 -0.07 12.87
CA GLY A 323 -19.01 0.52 12.91
C GLY A 323 -19.25 1.46 14.10
N THR A 324 -18.19 1.97 14.74
CA THR A 324 -18.34 2.95 15.82
C THR A 324 -18.78 4.32 15.25
N PRO A 325 -19.36 5.22 16.08
CA PRO A 325 -19.70 6.56 15.61
C PRO A 325 -18.52 7.30 14.99
N VAL A 326 -18.79 8.08 13.95
CA VAL A 326 -17.82 8.95 13.30
C VAL A 326 -17.28 9.98 14.31
N PRO A 327 -15.94 10.11 14.46
CA PRO A 327 -15.34 11.12 15.34
C PRO A 327 -15.69 12.54 14.91
N GLU A 328 -15.65 13.48 15.85
CA GLU A 328 -15.94 14.90 15.60
C GLU A 328 -15.00 15.48 14.53
N GLY A 329 -15.52 16.41 13.71
CA GLY A 329 -14.77 17.12 12.67
C GLY A 329 -14.61 16.37 11.35
N PHE A 330 -14.94 15.08 11.28
CA PHE A 330 -14.91 14.32 10.02
C PHE A 330 -16.21 14.43 9.21
N ASP A 331 -16.05 14.42 7.90
CA ASP A 331 -17.16 14.25 6.95
C ASP A 331 -17.69 12.81 6.99
N ARG A 332 -18.93 12.65 7.48
CA ARG A 332 -19.61 11.36 7.62
C ARG A 332 -19.85 10.66 6.29
N VAL A 333 -20.11 11.40 5.22
CA VAL A 333 -20.39 10.83 3.89
C VAL A 333 -19.10 10.25 3.33
N ARG A 334 -18.00 11.01 3.40
CA ARG A 334 -16.68 10.54 2.94
C ARG A 334 -16.17 9.35 3.74
N LEU A 335 -16.34 9.34 5.06
CA LEU A 335 -16.01 8.18 5.87
C LEU A 335 -16.84 6.95 5.50
N GLY A 336 -18.13 7.13 5.20
CA GLY A 336 -18.96 6.05 4.69
C GLY A 336 -18.46 5.48 3.36
N VAL A 337 -17.98 6.33 2.45
CA VAL A 337 -17.36 5.89 1.19
C VAL A 337 -16.06 5.13 1.47
N GLN A 338 -15.17 5.66 2.31
CA GLN A 338 -13.90 5.01 2.68
C GLN A 338 -14.15 3.65 3.34
N ALA A 339 -15.08 3.55 4.29
CA ALA A 339 -15.41 2.29 4.97
C ALA A 339 -15.89 1.21 3.98
N ARG A 340 -16.74 1.58 3.01
CA ARG A 340 -17.19 0.66 1.95
C ARG A 340 -16.04 0.23 1.03
N ALA A 341 -15.16 1.16 0.68
CA ALA A 341 -13.99 0.86 -0.16
C ALA A 341 -13.04 -0.12 0.55
N LEU A 342 -12.77 0.08 1.85
CA LEU A 342 -11.98 -0.83 2.68
C LEU A 342 -12.62 -2.22 2.76
N ALA A 343 -13.93 -2.31 3.01
CA ALA A 343 -14.64 -3.58 3.07
C ALA A 343 -14.61 -4.33 1.72
N ALA A 344 -14.77 -3.61 0.61
CA ALA A 344 -14.68 -4.19 -0.74
C ALA A 344 -13.27 -4.71 -1.03
N LYS A 345 -12.23 -3.92 -0.72
CA LYS A 345 -10.83 -4.33 -0.90
C LYS A 345 -10.47 -5.54 -0.03
N ARG A 346 -10.96 -5.57 1.21
CA ARG A 346 -10.80 -6.71 2.12
C ARG A 346 -11.44 -7.98 1.54
N ALA A 347 -12.63 -7.89 0.96
CA ALA A 347 -13.25 -9.00 0.24
C ALA A 347 -12.39 -9.48 -0.93
N ASP A 348 -11.83 -8.56 -1.71
CA ASP A 348 -10.98 -8.91 -2.85
C ASP A 348 -9.69 -9.62 -2.42
N VAL A 349 -9.03 -9.12 -1.38
CA VAL A 349 -7.82 -9.75 -0.85
C VAL A 349 -8.13 -11.12 -0.23
N VAL A 350 -9.24 -11.26 0.52
CA VAL A 350 -9.65 -12.56 1.04
C VAL A 350 -9.96 -13.54 -0.11
N GLY A 351 -10.61 -13.08 -1.18
CA GLY A 351 -10.83 -13.88 -2.38
C GLY A 351 -9.53 -14.35 -3.04
N LYS A 352 -8.48 -13.52 -3.05
CA LYS A 352 -7.15 -13.92 -3.56
C LYS A 352 -6.43 -14.90 -2.63
N VAL A 353 -6.54 -14.72 -1.31
CA VAL A 353 -5.88 -15.54 -0.29
C VAL A 353 -6.57 -16.89 -0.07
N ALA A 354 -7.88 -16.95 -0.27
CA ALA A 354 -8.75 -18.10 -0.11
C ALA A 354 -9.72 -18.20 -1.32
N PRO A 355 -9.21 -18.53 -2.52
CA PRO A 355 -9.99 -18.53 -3.77
C PRO A 355 -11.15 -19.53 -3.76
N GLU A 356 -11.10 -20.56 -2.91
CA GLU A 356 -12.20 -21.50 -2.80
C GLU A 356 -13.45 -20.87 -2.14
N LEU A 357 -13.32 -19.77 -1.39
CA LEU A 357 -14.46 -19.11 -0.75
C LEU A 357 -15.41 -18.47 -1.79
N PRO A 358 -14.94 -17.63 -2.74
CA PRO A 358 -15.74 -17.21 -3.88
C PRO A 358 -16.33 -18.36 -4.69
N GLU A 359 -15.59 -19.45 -4.91
CA GLU A 359 -16.08 -20.62 -5.64
C GLU A 359 -17.24 -21.33 -4.91
N ILE A 360 -17.11 -21.52 -3.60
CA ILE A 360 -18.12 -22.19 -2.76
C ILE A 360 -19.38 -21.34 -2.61
N LEU A 361 -19.21 -20.03 -2.40
CA LEU A 361 -20.32 -19.11 -2.11
C LEU A 361 -20.93 -18.49 -3.36
N GLY A 362 -20.27 -18.60 -4.52
CA GLY A 362 -20.74 -18.05 -5.79
C GLY A 362 -21.09 -16.56 -5.68
N THR A 363 -22.24 -16.18 -6.25
CA THR A 363 -22.74 -14.80 -6.22
C THR A 363 -23.04 -14.27 -4.82
N SER A 364 -23.19 -15.15 -3.83
CA SER A 364 -23.44 -14.75 -2.43
C SER A 364 -22.18 -14.35 -1.68
N TYR A 365 -20.97 -14.63 -2.23
CA TYR A 365 -19.70 -14.30 -1.58
C TYR A 365 -19.58 -12.82 -1.21
N ARG A 366 -19.68 -11.93 -2.21
CA ARG A 366 -19.47 -10.49 -2.02
C ARG A 366 -20.49 -9.88 -1.05
N PRO A 367 -21.81 -10.06 -1.23
CA PRO A 367 -22.80 -9.53 -0.29
C PRO A 367 -22.59 -10.03 1.14
N ALA A 368 -22.32 -11.34 1.32
CA ALA A 368 -22.07 -11.91 2.65
C ALA A 368 -20.80 -11.35 3.30
N PHE A 369 -19.72 -11.19 2.53
CA PHE A 369 -18.48 -10.63 3.06
C PHE A 369 -18.64 -9.17 3.47
N LEU A 370 -19.33 -8.36 2.67
CA LEU A 370 -19.56 -6.96 3.00
C LEU A 370 -20.43 -6.79 4.25
N ALA A 371 -21.43 -7.65 4.46
CA ALA A 371 -22.22 -7.68 5.69
C ALA A 371 -21.36 -8.08 6.91
N TYR A 372 -20.56 -9.14 6.76
CA TYR A 372 -19.60 -9.57 7.79
C TYR A 372 -18.63 -8.45 8.19
N ALA A 373 -18.02 -7.78 7.21
CA ALA A 373 -16.96 -6.81 7.43
C ALA A 373 -17.41 -5.58 8.24
N GLN A 374 -18.69 -5.22 8.24
CA GLN A 374 -19.20 -4.03 8.94
C GLN A 374 -19.10 -4.10 10.47
N GLY A 375 -19.13 -5.30 11.05
CA GLY A 375 -19.08 -5.52 12.50
C GLY A 375 -17.93 -6.39 12.98
N ASN A 376 -17.12 -6.92 12.06
CA ASN A 376 -16.04 -7.85 12.36
C ASN A 376 -14.72 -7.30 11.84
N PRO A 377 -14.06 -6.37 12.56
CA PRO A 377 -12.79 -5.81 12.13
C PRO A 377 -11.72 -6.89 11.97
N MET A 378 -10.78 -6.69 11.05
CA MET A 378 -9.64 -7.60 10.88
C MET A 378 -8.65 -7.38 12.03
N THR A 379 -8.22 -8.48 12.66
CA THR A 379 -7.31 -8.42 13.82
C THR A 379 -5.97 -9.11 13.61
N ASP A 380 -5.88 -10.05 12.65
CA ASP A 380 -4.71 -10.94 12.51
C ASP A 380 -4.49 -11.41 11.05
N GLY A 381 -4.56 -10.44 10.13
CA GLY A 381 -4.32 -10.64 8.70
C GLY A 381 -5.37 -11.48 7.95
N TYR A 382 -5.22 -11.51 6.63
CA TYR A 382 -6.24 -12.00 5.70
C TYR A 382 -6.54 -13.51 5.77
N ARG A 383 -5.56 -14.35 6.14
CA ARG A 383 -5.81 -15.80 6.27
C ARG A 383 -6.71 -16.11 7.47
N ARG A 384 -6.47 -15.46 8.60
CA ARG A 384 -7.31 -15.60 9.79
C ARG A 384 -8.68 -14.99 9.54
N ASP A 385 -8.72 -13.89 8.80
CA ASP A 385 -9.94 -13.24 8.39
C ASP A 385 -10.83 -14.14 7.53
N ALA A 386 -10.25 -14.79 6.51
CA ALA A 386 -10.96 -15.78 5.68
C ALA A 386 -11.59 -16.90 6.52
N LEU A 387 -10.89 -17.39 7.54
CA LEU A 387 -11.41 -18.40 8.47
C LEU A 387 -12.57 -17.87 9.34
N SER A 388 -12.43 -16.63 9.82
CA SER A 388 -13.43 -15.98 10.68
C SER A 388 -14.71 -15.64 9.90
N PHE A 389 -14.57 -15.19 8.65
CA PHE A 389 -15.68 -15.02 7.72
C PHE A 389 -16.40 -16.34 7.44
N ALA A 390 -15.66 -17.40 7.12
CA ALA A 390 -16.25 -18.73 6.88
C ALA A 390 -16.99 -19.26 8.11
N GLU A 391 -16.44 -19.05 9.31
CA GLU A 391 -17.11 -19.38 10.58
C GLU A 391 -18.40 -18.58 10.76
N HIS A 392 -18.34 -17.27 10.57
CA HIS A 392 -19.49 -16.37 10.68
C HIS A 392 -20.63 -16.81 9.76
N VAL A 393 -20.34 -17.09 8.48
CA VAL A 393 -21.32 -17.55 7.50
C VAL A 393 -21.90 -18.94 7.85
N LEU A 394 -21.14 -19.81 8.52
CA LEU A 394 -21.65 -21.10 9.00
C LEU A 394 -22.59 -20.97 10.21
N LEU A 395 -22.36 -19.96 11.06
CA LEU A 395 -23.14 -19.67 12.26
C LEU A 395 -24.41 -18.89 11.93
N GLU A 396 -24.34 -17.91 11.04
CA GLU A 396 -25.51 -17.22 10.54
C GLU A 396 -26.34 -18.20 9.70
N GLN A 397 -27.64 -18.33 9.99
CA GLN A 397 -28.51 -19.31 9.32
C GLN A 397 -28.85 -18.96 7.86
N GLY A 398 -28.04 -18.11 7.20
CA GLY A 398 -28.34 -17.50 5.90
C GLY A 398 -27.91 -18.29 4.65
N LEU A 399 -27.15 -19.38 4.79
CA LEU A 399 -26.82 -20.24 3.65
C LEU A 399 -27.96 -21.24 3.36
N GLU A 400 -28.81 -20.89 2.39
CA GLU A 400 -29.91 -21.74 1.90
C GLU A 400 -29.39 -22.98 1.13
N ASP A 401 -28.29 -22.84 0.38
CA ASP A 401 -27.70 -23.96 -0.36
C ASP A 401 -26.97 -24.93 0.58
N ALA A 402 -27.57 -26.10 0.80
CA ALA A 402 -27.00 -27.19 1.59
C ALA A 402 -25.67 -27.72 1.04
N THR A 403 -25.43 -27.61 -0.27
CA THR A 403 -24.16 -28.03 -0.91
C THR A 403 -23.05 -27.05 -0.58
N ALA A 404 -23.26 -25.75 -0.82
CA ALA A 404 -22.32 -24.70 -0.41
C ALA A 404 -22.03 -24.77 1.10
N LYS A 405 -23.06 -24.95 1.94
CA LYS A 405 -22.89 -25.08 3.39
C LYS A 405 -22.02 -26.26 3.79
N ARG A 406 -22.17 -27.42 3.13
CA ARG A 406 -21.31 -28.59 3.37
C ARG A 406 -19.88 -28.33 2.92
N ALA A 407 -19.68 -27.76 1.73
CA ALA A 407 -18.36 -27.46 1.19
C ALA A 407 -17.61 -26.43 2.06
N LEU A 408 -18.29 -25.36 2.49
CA LEU A 408 -17.73 -24.35 3.38
C LEU A 408 -17.32 -24.95 4.73
N ARG A 409 -18.16 -25.82 5.31
CA ARG A 409 -17.84 -26.53 6.55
C ARG A 409 -16.60 -27.42 6.41
N GLU A 410 -16.45 -28.10 5.29
CA GLU A 410 -15.27 -28.91 5.01
C GLU A 410 -14.02 -28.04 4.83
N TRP A 411 -14.11 -26.96 4.05
CA TRP A 411 -13.03 -26.00 3.85
C TRP A 411 -12.53 -25.44 5.18
N TRP A 412 -13.45 -25.04 6.06
CA TRP A 412 -13.15 -24.50 7.39
C TRP A 412 -12.49 -25.56 8.29
N LEU A 413 -13.06 -26.76 8.41
CA LEU A 413 -12.52 -27.85 9.24
C LEU A 413 -11.12 -28.29 8.82
N GLU A 414 -10.80 -28.21 7.52
CA GLU A 414 -9.46 -28.53 7.01
C GLU A 414 -8.38 -27.53 7.44
N ARG A 415 -8.76 -26.30 7.78
CA ARG A 415 -7.86 -25.15 7.99
C ARG A 415 -7.92 -24.55 9.39
N SER A 416 -8.97 -24.83 10.17
CA SER A 416 -9.14 -24.30 11.53
C SER A 416 -8.42 -25.11 12.62
N GLY A 417 -7.89 -26.30 12.28
CA GLY A 417 -7.14 -27.15 13.20
C GLY A 417 -5.64 -26.78 13.32
N PRO A 418 -4.95 -27.22 14.40
CA PRO A 418 -3.53 -26.92 14.65
C PRO A 418 -2.56 -27.57 13.65
N ALA A 419 -3.04 -28.49 12.80
CA ALA A 419 -2.27 -29.08 11.70
C ALA A 419 -3.19 -29.29 10.47
N PRO A 420 -2.69 -29.09 9.23
CA PRO A 420 -3.48 -29.33 8.02
C PRO A 420 -3.95 -30.78 7.96
N LEU A 421 -5.22 -31.00 7.65
CA LEU A 421 -5.73 -32.37 7.47
C LEU A 421 -4.99 -33.05 6.30
N SER A 422 -4.37 -34.21 6.58
CA SER A 422 -3.61 -34.97 5.58
C SER A 422 -4.41 -35.18 4.29
N LYS A 423 -3.83 -34.78 3.14
CA LYS A 423 -4.41 -34.94 1.79
C LYS A 423 -4.23 -36.35 1.21
N ARG A 424 -3.59 -37.28 1.93
CA ARG A 424 -3.40 -38.66 1.46
C ARG A 424 -4.75 -39.34 1.21
N PRO A 425 -4.94 -40.08 0.10
CA PRO A 425 -6.22 -40.73 -0.23
C PRO A 425 -6.75 -41.59 0.91
N THR A 426 -5.86 -42.29 1.62
CA THR A 426 -6.17 -43.14 2.78
C THR A 426 -6.68 -42.34 3.98
N ALA A 427 -6.11 -41.16 4.25
CA ALA A 427 -6.58 -40.27 5.32
C ALA A 427 -7.93 -39.62 4.98
N ARG A 428 -8.17 -39.31 3.69
CA ARG A 428 -9.47 -38.88 3.17
C ARG A 428 -10.54 -39.97 3.34
N LEU A 429 -10.20 -41.20 2.95
CA LEU A 429 -11.09 -42.36 3.04
C LEU A 429 -11.43 -42.69 4.50
N ALA A 430 -10.43 -42.68 5.40
CA ALA A 430 -10.62 -42.90 6.83
C ALA A 430 -11.53 -41.85 7.50
N ARG A 431 -11.48 -40.59 7.04
CA ARG A 431 -12.38 -39.54 7.53
C ARG A 431 -13.80 -39.70 6.99
N ALA A 432 -13.95 -40.10 5.73
CA ALA A 432 -15.24 -40.40 5.13
C ALA A 432 -15.94 -41.56 5.87
N THR A 433 -15.22 -42.65 6.17
CA THR A 433 -15.75 -43.77 6.97
C THR A 433 -16.04 -43.38 8.41
N ARG A 434 -15.20 -42.56 9.05
CA ARG A 434 -15.46 -42.07 10.42
C ARG A 434 -16.70 -41.18 10.51
N ARG A 435 -17.00 -40.37 9.48
CA ARG A 435 -18.25 -39.57 9.40
C ARG A 435 -19.50 -40.42 9.16
N VAL A 436 -19.38 -41.55 8.46
CA VAL A 436 -20.47 -42.52 8.27
C VAL A 436 -20.72 -43.29 9.57
N LEU A 437 -19.68 -43.61 10.35
CA LEU A 437 -19.79 -44.35 11.60
C LEU A 437 -20.27 -43.52 12.80
N LEU A 438 -20.09 -42.19 12.77
CA LEU A 438 -20.52 -41.26 13.83
C LEU A 438 -21.91 -40.63 13.59
N ARG A 439 -22.61 -40.99 12.50
CA ARG A 439 -24.06 -40.77 12.36
C ARG A 439 -24.80 -41.95 13.01
N ARG A 440 -24.93 -41.92 14.33
CA ARG A 440 -26.01 -42.57 15.09
C ARG A 440 -26.57 -41.57 16.08
#